data_AF-A0A9X3H1M9-F1
#
_entry.id   AF-A0A9X3H1M9-F1
#
_cell.length_a   1.000
_cell.length_b   1.000
_cell.length_c   1.000
_cell.angle_alpha   90.00
_cell.angle_beta   90.00
_cell.angle_gamma   90.00
#
_symmetry.space_group_name_H-M   'P 1'
#
loop_
_entity.id
_entity.type
_entity.pdbx_description
1 polymer ?
#
loop_
_entity_poly.entity_id
_entity_poly.type
_entity_poly.pdbx_seq_one_letter_code
_entity_poly.pdbx_strand_id
1 'polypeptide(L)'
;MTPIEAINALAKLAFPYAIERTEAAKRGHLKFAHYTTAESAALILKNKRLWLRNASMMNDFSEVEHGAACLKHIFGAPLGAQFQRAVDAVYPELAQEIAGWLDEAHHLAKHHTYLASFAGHDQFDDTGKLSMWRAYGCQSARKTDPV
;
A
#
# COMPACT_ATOMS: atom_id res chain seq x y z
N MET A 1 -1.01 -23.63 19.35
CA MET A 1 -0.68 -22.35 18.68
C MET A 1 -1.27 -21.23 19.53
N THR A 2 -0.46 -20.30 20.00
CA THR A 2 -0.95 -19.11 20.72
C THR A 2 -1.62 -18.14 19.75
N PRO A 3 -2.48 -17.20 20.20
CA PRO A 3 -3.08 -16.19 19.32
C PRO A 3 -2.02 -15.38 18.54
N ILE A 4 -0.89 -15.08 19.18
CA ILE A 4 0.22 -14.35 18.57
C ILE A 4 0.88 -15.17 17.45
N GLU A 5 1.07 -16.47 17.67
CA GLU A 5 1.59 -17.37 16.63
C GLU A 5 0.66 -17.47 15.43
N ALA A 6 -0.66 -17.52 15.66
CA ALA A 6 -1.67 -17.55 14.60
C ALA A 6 -1.67 -16.24 13.78
N ILE A 7 -1.64 -15.09 14.45
CA ILE A 7 -1.57 -13.77 13.79
C ILE A 7 -0.31 -13.67 12.94
N ASN A 8 0.84 -14.08 13.47
CA ASN A 8 2.10 -14.05 12.73
C ASN A 8 2.10 -14.99 11.52
N ALA A 9 1.50 -16.18 11.64
CA ALA A 9 1.35 -17.11 10.53
C ALA A 9 0.45 -16.54 9.43
N LEU A 10 -0.69 -15.94 9.81
CA LEU A 10 -1.61 -15.29 8.87
C LEU A 10 -0.94 -14.09 8.17
N ALA A 11 -0.21 -13.26 8.91
CA ALA A 11 0.51 -12.13 8.34
C ALA A 11 1.58 -12.58 7.33
N LYS A 12 2.32 -13.67 7.60
CA LYS A 12 3.29 -14.26 6.67
C LYS A 12 2.63 -14.80 5.40
N LEU A 13 1.44 -15.39 5.54
CA LEU A 13 0.69 -15.89 4.39
C LEU A 13 0.13 -14.75 3.53
N ALA A 14 -0.44 -13.72 4.16
CA ALA A 14 -1.14 -12.63 3.46
C ALA A 14 -0.19 -11.53 2.95
N PHE A 15 0.91 -11.26 3.67
CA PHE A 15 1.85 -10.17 3.37
C PHE A 15 3.32 -10.63 3.30
N PRO A 16 3.63 -11.73 2.59
CA PRO A 16 4.98 -12.31 2.57
C PRO A 16 6.03 -11.30 2.08
N TYR A 17 5.71 -10.58 1.00
CA TYR A 17 6.61 -9.58 0.43
C TYR A 17 6.86 -8.40 1.38
N ALA A 18 5.83 -7.87 2.03
CA ALA A 18 5.99 -6.76 2.96
C ALA A 18 6.88 -7.15 4.15
N ILE A 19 6.70 -8.37 4.67
CA ILE A 19 7.52 -8.93 5.75
C ILE A 19 8.96 -9.09 5.28
N GLU A 20 9.19 -9.72 4.13
CA GLU A 20 10.54 -9.92 3.59
C GLU A 20 11.27 -8.59 3.38
N ARG A 21 10.61 -7.61 2.76
CA ARG A 21 11.19 -6.27 2.53
C ARG A 21 11.47 -5.52 3.81
N THR A 22 10.61 -5.65 4.82
CA THR A 22 10.82 -5.05 6.14
C THR A 22 12.03 -5.68 6.82
N GLU A 23 12.17 -7.00 6.78
CA GLU A 23 13.34 -7.69 7.35
C GLU A 23 14.62 -7.41 6.55
N ALA A 24 14.54 -7.26 5.23
CA ALA A 24 15.67 -6.80 4.41
C ALA A 24 16.10 -5.37 4.80
N ALA A 25 15.14 -4.46 5.00
CA ALA A 25 15.38 -3.10 5.46
C ALA A 25 16.04 -3.06 6.85
N LYS A 26 15.65 -3.96 7.77
CA LYS A 26 16.24 -4.05 9.11
C LYS A 26 17.64 -4.67 9.11
N ARG A 27 17.88 -5.69 8.27
CA ARG A 27 19.16 -6.42 8.21
C ARG A 27 20.24 -5.67 7.45
N GLY A 28 19.87 -4.84 6.48
CA GLY A 28 20.80 -4.14 5.61
C GLY A 28 21.20 -2.75 6.11
N HIS A 29 22.32 -2.24 5.60
CA HIS A 29 22.71 -0.83 5.68
C HIS A 29 21.95 0.03 4.64
N LEU A 30 20.67 -0.28 4.42
CA LEU A 30 19.85 0.44 3.44
C LEU A 30 19.63 1.87 3.92
N LYS A 31 20.02 2.83 3.08
CA LYS A 31 19.68 4.23 3.27
C LYS A 31 18.33 4.51 2.61
N PHE A 32 17.59 5.47 3.16
CA PHE A 32 16.29 5.87 2.63
C PHE A 32 16.34 7.32 2.17
N ALA A 33 16.05 7.56 0.89
CA ALA A 33 15.86 8.88 0.35
C ALA A 33 14.37 9.21 0.34
N HIS A 34 13.97 10.28 1.04
CA HIS A 34 12.58 10.73 1.03
C HIS A 34 12.27 11.47 -0.27
N TYR A 35 11.23 11.05 -0.98
CA TYR A 35 10.77 11.75 -2.17
C TYR A 35 9.97 12.98 -1.76
N THR A 36 10.59 14.15 -1.86
CA THR A 36 9.99 15.42 -1.43
C THR A 36 10.63 16.62 -2.13
N THR A 37 9.98 17.79 -2.03
CA THR A 37 10.54 19.05 -2.54
C THR A 37 11.59 19.61 -1.57
N ALA A 38 12.52 20.42 -2.07
CA ALA A 38 13.54 21.07 -1.22
C ALA A 38 12.91 21.95 -0.13
N GLU A 39 11.80 22.64 -0.44
CA GLU A 39 11.04 23.42 0.53
C GLU A 39 10.48 22.55 1.65
N SER A 40 9.82 21.43 1.29
CA SER A 40 9.29 20.48 2.27
C SER A 40 10.42 19.86 3.10
N ALA A 41 11.55 19.53 2.49
CA ALA A 41 12.74 19.04 3.19
C ALA A 41 13.26 20.06 4.23
N ALA A 42 13.36 21.34 3.86
CA ALA A 42 13.77 22.40 4.77
C ALA A 42 12.79 22.54 5.96
N LEU A 43 11.48 22.44 5.70
CA LEU A 43 10.46 22.45 6.75
C LEU A 43 10.57 21.20 7.66
N ILE A 44 10.86 20.03 7.10
CA ILE A 44 11.03 18.78 7.87
C ILE A 44 12.20 18.94 8.83
N LEU A 45 13.34 19.44 8.35
CA LEU A 45 14.54 19.67 9.15
C LEU A 45 14.32 20.75 10.22
N LYS A 46 13.69 21.87 9.85
CA LYS A 46 13.40 22.98 10.76
C LYS A 46 12.44 22.57 11.88
N ASN A 47 11.34 21.89 11.54
CA ASN A 47 10.27 21.59 12.48
C ASN A 47 10.41 20.20 13.14
N LYS A 48 11.35 19.37 12.66
CA LYS A 48 11.57 17.98 13.10
C LYS A 48 10.29 17.13 13.00
N ARG A 49 9.52 17.34 11.93
CA ARG A 49 8.23 16.68 11.68
C ARG A 49 8.15 16.24 10.23
N LEU A 50 7.62 15.05 10.00
CA LEU A 50 7.29 14.56 8.67
C LEU A 50 5.81 14.81 8.40
N TRP A 51 5.49 15.47 7.28
CA TRP A 51 4.11 15.58 6.83
C TRP A 51 3.79 14.44 5.89
N LEU A 52 2.76 13.69 6.26
CA LEU A 52 2.23 12.61 5.45
C LEU A 52 1.11 13.14 4.55
N ARG A 53 0.96 12.54 3.38
CA ARG A 53 -0.14 12.83 2.46
C ARG A 53 -1.25 11.81 2.66
N ASN A 54 -2.49 12.27 2.74
CA ASN A 54 -3.64 11.37 2.77
C ASN A 54 -3.79 10.60 1.45
N ALA A 55 -4.13 9.32 1.50
CA ALA A 55 -4.28 8.47 0.32
C ALA A 55 -5.28 9.03 -0.71
N SER A 56 -6.39 9.64 -0.27
CA SER A 56 -7.37 10.25 -1.18
C SER A 56 -6.85 11.46 -1.96
N MET A 57 -5.75 12.07 -1.51
CA MET A 57 -5.10 13.24 -2.13
C MET A 57 -3.90 12.85 -3.01
N MET A 58 -3.66 11.55 -3.18
CA MET A 58 -2.63 11.05 -4.10
C MET A 58 -3.21 10.90 -5.50
N ASN A 59 -2.35 10.99 -6.53
CA ASN A 59 -2.77 10.91 -7.93
C ASN A 59 -3.22 9.50 -8.37
N ASP A 60 -2.99 8.50 -7.52
CA ASP A 60 -3.36 7.08 -7.66
C ASP A 60 -4.48 6.69 -6.69
N PHE A 61 -5.28 7.63 -6.17
CA PHE A 61 -6.40 7.30 -5.29
C PHE A 61 -7.36 6.25 -5.92
N SER A 62 -7.41 6.17 -7.25
CA SER A 62 -8.17 5.18 -7.99
C SER A 62 -7.69 3.73 -7.75
N GLU A 63 -6.44 3.51 -7.34
CA GLU A 63 -5.95 2.17 -6.95
C GLU A 63 -6.64 1.67 -5.68
N VAL A 64 -6.92 2.56 -4.72
CA VAL A 64 -7.67 2.23 -3.50
C VAL A 64 -9.12 1.85 -3.84
N GLU A 65 -9.75 2.62 -4.73
CA GLU A 65 -11.10 2.33 -5.24
C GLU A 65 -11.15 1.00 -5.99
N HIS A 66 -10.17 0.77 -6.87
CA HIS A 66 -10.08 -0.45 -7.65
C HIS A 66 -9.90 -1.68 -6.77
N GLY A 67 -8.99 -1.63 -5.79
CA GLY A 67 -8.78 -2.72 -4.84
C GLY A 67 -10.04 -3.06 -4.05
N ALA A 68 -10.76 -2.03 -3.56
CA ALA A 68 -12.03 -2.23 -2.87
C ALA A 68 -13.10 -2.84 -3.78
N ALA A 69 -13.20 -2.40 -5.03
CA ALA A 69 -14.13 -2.97 -6.00
C ALA A 69 -13.80 -4.45 -6.31
N CYS A 70 -12.53 -4.81 -6.47
CA CYS A 70 -12.09 -6.19 -6.66
C CYS A 70 -12.48 -7.07 -5.47
N LEU A 71 -12.25 -6.60 -4.24
CA LEU A 71 -12.61 -7.33 -3.02
C LEU A 71 -14.12 -7.54 -2.93
N LYS A 72 -14.92 -6.50 -3.14
CA LYS A 72 -16.39 -6.61 -3.14
C LYS A 72 -16.89 -7.56 -4.20
N HIS A 73 -16.32 -7.49 -5.41
CA HIS A 73 -16.70 -8.36 -6.52
C HIS A 73 -16.41 -9.83 -6.21
N ILE A 74 -15.19 -10.17 -5.79
CA ILE A 74 -14.82 -11.57 -5.53
C ILE A 74 -15.55 -12.14 -4.31
N PHE A 75 -15.82 -11.31 -3.30
CA PHE A 75 -16.55 -11.73 -2.11
C PHE A 75 -18.01 -12.08 -2.41
N GLY A 76 -18.63 -11.40 -3.38
CA GLY A 76 -19.97 -11.72 -3.89
C GLY A 76 -20.01 -12.84 -4.95
N ALA A 77 -18.85 -13.26 -5.48
CA ALA A 77 -18.77 -14.29 -6.52
C ALA A 77 -18.91 -15.71 -5.92
N PRO A 78 -19.08 -16.77 -6.75
CA PRO A 78 -19.16 -18.16 -6.27
C PRO A 78 -17.96 -18.58 -5.40
N LEU A 79 -16.77 -18.06 -5.69
CA LEU A 79 -15.57 -18.28 -4.87
C LEU A 79 -15.69 -17.61 -3.50
N GLY A 80 -16.21 -16.38 -3.44
CA GLY A 80 -16.51 -15.69 -2.19
C GLY A 80 -17.52 -16.47 -1.35
N ALA A 81 -18.57 -17.03 -1.94
CA ALA A 81 -19.52 -17.88 -1.22
C ALA A 81 -18.87 -19.17 -0.68
N GLN A 82 -17.92 -19.76 -1.41
CA GLN A 82 -17.13 -20.89 -0.91
C GLN A 82 -16.25 -20.49 0.27
N PHE A 83 -15.59 -19.33 0.18
CA PHE A 83 -14.79 -18.77 1.26
C PHE A 83 -15.64 -18.50 2.51
N GLN A 84 -16.80 -17.86 2.37
CA GLN A 84 -17.73 -17.58 3.47
C GLN A 84 -18.15 -18.86 4.20
N ARG A 85 -18.54 -19.91 3.46
CA ARG A 85 -18.86 -21.22 4.07
C ARG A 85 -17.66 -21.85 4.79
N ALA A 86 -16.46 -21.71 4.23
CA ALA A 86 -15.26 -22.28 4.83
C ALA A 86 -14.89 -21.59 6.15
N VAL A 87 -15.02 -20.26 6.22
CA VAL A 87 -14.74 -19.51 7.46
C VAL A 87 -15.83 -19.72 8.51
N ASP A 88 -17.10 -19.77 8.11
CA ASP A 88 -18.23 -20.01 9.02
C ASP A 88 -18.22 -21.44 9.60
N ALA A 89 -17.66 -22.41 8.85
CA ALA A 89 -17.44 -23.76 9.37
C ALA A 89 -16.40 -23.81 10.49
N VAL A 90 -15.48 -22.84 10.55
CA VAL A 90 -14.48 -22.72 11.63
C VAL A 90 -15.05 -21.94 12.81
N TYR A 91 -15.75 -20.84 12.54
CA TYR A 91 -16.38 -20.02 13.57
C TYR A 91 -17.68 -19.40 13.02
N PRO A 92 -18.85 -19.71 13.62
CA PRO A 92 -20.13 -19.19 13.14
C PRO A 92 -20.12 -17.65 13.03
N GLU A 93 -20.74 -17.14 11.96
CA GLU A 93 -20.91 -15.69 11.68
C GLU A 93 -19.61 -14.93 11.34
N LEU A 94 -18.47 -15.60 11.25
CA LEU A 94 -17.20 -14.96 10.90
C LEU A 94 -17.23 -14.33 9.49
N ALA A 95 -17.94 -14.93 8.54
CA ALA A 95 -18.13 -14.36 7.22
C ALA A 95 -18.81 -12.98 7.25
N GLN A 96 -19.79 -12.81 8.14
CA GLN A 96 -20.52 -11.55 8.31
C GLN A 96 -19.62 -10.48 8.93
N GLU A 97 -18.84 -10.84 9.94
CA GLU A 97 -17.84 -9.95 10.54
C GLU A 97 -16.79 -9.49 9.53
N ILE A 98 -16.29 -10.41 8.69
CA ILE A 98 -15.35 -10.07 7.61
C ILE A 98 -16.00 -9.11 6.60
N ALA A 99 -17.25 -9.34 6.23
CA ALA A 99 -17.96 -8.46 5.30
C ALA A 99 -18.10 -7.04 5.87
N GLY A 100 -18.51 -6.91 7.14
CA GLY A 100 -18.59 -5.63 7.83
C GLY A 100 -17.24 -4.92 7.89
N TRP A 101 -16.17 -5.66 8.21
CA TRP A 101 -14.82 -5.13 8.21
C TRP A 101 -14.36 -4.68 6.82
N LEU A 102 -14.67 -5.41 5.75
CA LEU A 102 -14.30 -5.03 4.38
C LEU A 102 -14.92 -3.70 3.96
N ASP A 103 -16.17 -3.44 4.36
CA ASP A 103 -16.82 -2.16 4.09
C ASP A 103 -16.18 -1.00 4.85
N GLU A 104 -15.82 -1.20 6.12
CA GLU A 104 -15.10 -0.20 6.92
C GLU A 104 -13.66 0.02 6.40
N ALA A 105 -12.98 -1.06 6.03
CA ALA A 105 -11.60 -1.04 5.56
C ALA A 105 -11.42 -0.14 4.35
N HIS A 106 -12.39 -0.07 3.44
CA HIS A 106 -12.37 0.86 2.31
C HIS A 106 -12.37 2.32 2.78
N HIS A 107 -13.27 2.68 3.70
CA HIS A 107 -13.35 4.03 4.25
C HIS A 107 -12.05 4.42 4.97
N LEU A 108 -11.52 3.51 5.79
CA LEU A 108 -10.25 3.71 6.50
C LEU A 108 -9.06 3.84 5.55
N ALA A 109 -8.97 2.98 4.52
CA ALA A 109 -7.91 3.04 3.52
C ALA A 109 -7.91 4.39 2.78
N LYS A 110 -9.08 4.92 2.45
CA LYS A 110 -9.21 6.17 1.72
C LYS A 110 -8.99 7.41 2.58
N HIS A 111 -9.60 7.45 3.76
CA HIS A 111 -9.69 8.67 4.57
C HIS A 111 -8.73 8.73 5.74
N HIS A 112 -8.27 7.57 6.24
CA HIS A 112 -7.45 7.48 7.45
C HIS A 112 -6.04 6.92 7.20
N THR A 113 -5.67 6.69 5.95
CA THR A 113 -4.31 6.27 5.58
C THR A 113 -3.49 7.47 5.13
N TYR A 114 -2.32 7.64 5.74
CA TYR A 114 -1.40 8.72 5.45
C TYR A 114 -0.03 8.15 5.09
N LEU A 115 0.52 8.62 3.97
CA LEU A 115 1.64 8.01 3.29
C LEU A 115 2.81 9.00 3.18
N ALA A 116 4.02 8.46 3.32
CA ALA A 116 5.27 9.10 2.91
C ALA A 116 6.06 8.10 2.07
N SER A 117 6.72 8.61 1.03
CA SER A 117 7.42 7.76 0.06
C SER A 117 8.92 7.84 0.26
N PHE A 118 9.56 6.67 0.30
CA PHE A 118 11.00 6.53 0.45
C PHE A 118 11.56 5.57 -0.59
N ALA A 119 12.74 5.89 -1.11
CA ALA A 119 13.51 4.99 -1.96
C ALA A 119 14.68 4.41 -1.15
N GLY A 120 14.68 3.08 -1.00
CA GLY A 120 15.81 2.36 -0.41
C GLY A 120 16.95 2.28 -1.41
N HIS A 121 18.17 2.60 -0.98
CA HIS A 121 19.38 2.54 -1.80
C HIS A 121 20.54 1.94 -1.00
N ASP A 122 21.46 1.29 -1.71
CA ASP A 122 22.69 0.80 -1.12
C ASP A 122 23.54 1.96 -0.59
N GLN A 123 24.35 1.70 0.44
CA GLN A 123 25.18 2.73 1.06
C GLN A 123 26.19 3.38 0.10
N PHE A 124 26.56 2.68 -0.98
CA PHE A 124 27.46 3.10 -2.05
C PHE A 124 26.73 3.46 -3.35
N ASP A 125 25.38 3.46 -3.35
CA ASP A 125 24.60 3.95 -4.48
C ASP A 125 24.42 5.47 -4.38
N ASP A 126 25.40 6.17 -4.94
CA ASP A 126 25.47 7.64 -4.96
C ASP A 126 24.61 8.23 -6.10
N THR A 127 24.09 7.37 -6.99
CA THR A 127 23.33 7.81 -8.16
C THR A 127 21.86 8.05 -7.84
N GLY A 128 21.37 7.48 -6.73
CA GLY A 128 20.02 7.70 -6.24
C GLY A 128 18.98 7.36 -7.29
N LYS A 129 18.98 6.12 -7.81
CA LYS A 129 17.97 5.66 -8.75
C LYS A 129 16.60 5.78 -8.10
N LEU A 130 15.89 6.87 -8.39
CA LEU A 130 14.51 7.05 -8.01
C LEU A 130 13.69 6.01 -8.77
N SER A 131 13.39 4.90 -8.10
CA SER A 131 12.46 3.89 -8.59
C SER A 131 11.02 4.40 -8.45
N MET A 132 10.69 5.47 -9.19
CA MET A 132 9.32 5.76 -9.59
C MET A 132 9.33 6.53 -10.90
N TRP A 133 9.18 5.78 -11.99
CA TRP A 133 8.49 6.26 -13.18
C TRP A 133 7.02 6.52 -12.79
N ARG A 134 6.72 7.68 -12.23
CA ARG A 134 5.42 8.30 -12.55
C ARG A 134 5.70 9.19 -13.73
N ALA A 135 5.54 8.61 -14.91
CA ALA A 135 5.43 9.40 -16.13
C ALA A 135 4.20 10.28 -15.96
N TYR A 136 4.40 11.50 -15.44
CA TYR A 136 3.54 12.63 -15.77
C TYR A 136 3.78 12.97 -17.25
N GLY A 137 3.54 12.00 -18.13
CA GLY A 137 3.47 12.22 -19.56
C GLY A 137 2.21 13.04 -19.80
N CYS A 138 2.37 14.36 -19.82
CA CYS A 138 1.35 15.24 -20.38
C CYS A 138 1.00 14.70 -21.78
N GLN A 139 -0.28 14.77 -22.19
CA GLN A 139 -0.76 14.34 -23.51
C GLN A 139 -0.10 15.04 -24.71
N SER A 140 0.89 15.90 -24.48
CA SER A 140 1.60 16.69 -25.50
C SER A 140 2.66 15.93 -26.30
N ALA A 141 2.81 14.61 -26.14
CA ALA A 141 3.69 13.79 -26.98
C ALA A 141 2.92 12.94 -28.02
N ARG A 142 1.85 13.47 -28.62
CA ARG A 142 1.46 13.00 -29.97
C ARG A 142 2.27 13.80 -30.98
N LYS A 143 3.30 13.18 -31.55
CA LYS A 143 3.80 13.61 -32.87
C LYS A 143 2.63 13.46 -33.84
N THR A 144 2.03 14.56 -34.23
CA THR A 144 1.26 14.63 -35.47
C THR A 144 2.28 14.64 -36.59
N ASP A 145 2.46 13.51 -37.26
CA ASP A 145 3.18 13.50 -38.54
C ASP A 145 2.34 14.30 -39.56
N PRO A 146 2.92 15.27 -40.28
CA PRO A 146 2.22 15.96 -41.35
C PRO A 146 2.02 15.01 -42.54
N VAL A 147 0.79 15.00 -43.07
CA VAL A 147 0.43 14.41 -44.37
C VAL A 147 0.98 15.27 -45.50
#